data_AF-A0A6J2XDR3-F1
#
_entry.id   AF-A0A6J2XDR3-F1
#
_cell.length_a   1.000
_cell.length_b   1.000
_cell.length_c   1.000
_cell.angle_alpha   90.00
_cell.angle_beta   90.00
_cell.angle_gamma   90.00
#
_symmetry.space_group_name_H-M   'P 1'
#
loop_
_entity.id
_entity.type
_entity.pdbx_description
1 polymer ?
#
loop_
_entity_poly.entity_id
_entity_poly.type
_entity_poly.pdbx_seq_one_letter_code
_entity_poly.pdbx_strand_id
1 'polypeptide(L)'
;MPFVQRVVEPRLLSRVQLFNEDGSVRVNDGELEAVTNFTLCSALKQLASLSLVADDIFKELGDQLKLIYGRCEKVKVKLVVLGDKVEKFDPKKVPVRSGSNELSLTRGFLVDVMKQSGYKRLEDRGTYLREYLEKRTNCPTQNLNELRHIVSHFMAQFKTRWENRTEHLTDSQQIMMSG
;
A
#
# COMPACT_ATOMS: atom_id res chain seq x y z
N MET A 1 3.80 -22.05 64.93
CA MET A 1 3.67 -20.60 65.22
C MET A 1 2.28 -20.16 64.77
N PRO A 2 1.47 -19.47 65.59
CA PRO A 2 0.22 -18.88 65.12
C PRO A 2 0.51 -17.57 64.39
N PHE A 3 -0.10 -17.36 63.22
CA PHE A 3 0.03 -16.13 62.46
C PHE A 3 -0.76 -15.01 63.14
N VAL A 4 -0.21 -13.78 63.15
CA VAL A 4 -0.91 -12.59 63.62
C VAL A 4 -2.11 -12.33 62.71
N GLN A 5 -3.32 -12.51 63.23
CA GLN A 5 -4.55 -12.22 62.51
C GLN A 5 -4.72 -10.70 62.42
N ARG A 6 -4.55 -10.13 61.22
CA ARG A 6 -4.83 -8.73 60.95
C ARG A 6 -6.25 -8.61 60.42
N VAL A 7 -7.10 -7.91 61.16
CA VAL A 7 -8.42 -7.50 60.67
C VAL A 7 -8.20 -6.26 59.81
N VAL A 8 -8.63 -6.33 58.55
CA VAL A 8 -8.49 -5.23 57.58
C VAL A 8 -9.89 -4.73 57.25
N GLU A 9 -10.11 -3.42 57.40
CA GLU A 9 -11.40 -2.80 57.14
C GLU A 9 -11.30 -1.83 55.95
N PRO A 10 -12.27 -1.87 55.02
CA PRO A 10 -12.31 -0.96 53.88
C PRO A 10 -12.60 0.47 54.34
N ARG A 11 -11.77 1.46 53.96
CA ARG A 11 -11.96 2.88 54.31
C ARG A 11 -12.61 3.72 53.22
N LEU A 12 -12.46 3.30 51.97
CA LEU A 12 -12.88 4.04 50.79
C LEU A 12 -13.70 3.13 49.89
N LEU A 13 -14.75 3.69 49.27
CA LEU A 13 -15.48 3.09 48.16
C LEU A 13 -15.38 4.03 46.98
N SER A 14 -14.64 3.61 45.94
CA SER A 14 -14.25 4.50 44.83
C SER A 14 -13.53 5.76 45.35
N ARG A 15 -14.12 6.95 45.19
CA ARG A 15 -13.59 8.23 45.67
C ARG A 15 -14.28 8.75 46.94
N VAL A 16 -15.17 7.96 47.54
CA VAL A 16 -15.97 8.34 48.71
C VAL A 16 -15.43 7.66 49.97
N GLN A 17 -15.35 8.40 51.08
CA GLN A 17 -14.99 7.85 52.40
C GLN A 17 -16.20 7.17 53.03
N LEU A 18 -16.01 5.92 53.45
CA LEU A 18 -17.09 5.09 54.03
C LEU A 18 -17.46 5.51 55.46
N PHE A 19 -16.48 6.07 56.19
CA PHE A 19 -16.61 6.46 57.58
C PHE A 19 -16.19 7.92 57.77
N ASN A 20 -16.83 8.63 58.68
CA ASN A 20 -16.36 9.91 59.19
C ASN A 20 -15.13 9.74 60.09
N GLU A 21 -14.44 10.84 60.41
CA GLU A 21 -13.32 10.83 61.36
C GLU A 21 -13.75 10.30 62.75
N ASP A 22 -15.03 10.45 63.08
CA ASP A 22 -15.65 9.99 64.33
C ASP A 22 -16.04 8.49 64.32
N GLY A 23 -15.77 7.78 63.22
CA GLY A 23 -16.12 6.36 63.06
C GLY A 23 -17.58 6.07 62.71
N SER A 24 -18.43 7.11 62.55
CA SER A 24 -19.81 6.95 62.08
C SER A 24 -19.85 6.60 60.59
N VAL A 25 -20.75 5.67 60.22
CA VAL A 25 -20.98 5.29 58.83
C VAL A 25 -21.53 6.49 58.06
N ARG A 26 -20.84 6.87 56.99
CA ARG A 26 -21.15 8.04 56.19
C ARG A 26 -22.06 7.74 55.00
N VAL A 27 -22.14 6.47 54.65
CA VAL A 27 -22.67 5.92 53.40
C VAL A 27 -23.97 5.19 53.69
N ASN A 28 -25.01 5.46 52.90
CA ASN A 28 -26.30 4.79 53.05
C ASN A 28 -26.27 3.35 52.50
N ASP A 29 -27.15 2.50 53.03
CA ASP A 29 -27.36 1.15 52.50
C ASP A 29 -27.71 1.22 51.00
N GLY A 30 -26.95 0.50 50.16
CA GLY A 30 -27.13 0.43 48.70
C GLY A 30 -26.10 1.20 47.87
N GLU A 31 -25.25 2.06 48.43
CA GLU A 31 -24.20 2.76 47.66
C GLU A 31 -23.17 1.81 47.04
N LEU A 32 -22.83 0.71 47.73
CA LEU A 32 -21.96 -0.35 47.20
C LEU A 32 -22.58 -1.01 45.97
N GLU A 33 -23.88 -1.29 46.02
CA GLU A 33 -24.63 -1.87 44.90
C GLU A 33 -24.69 -0.88 43.72
N ALA A 34 -24.90 0.41 44.00
CA ALA A 34 -24.88 1.45 42.98
C ALA A 34 -23.51 1.59 42.30
N VAL A 35 -22.40 1.61 43.08
CA VAL A 35 -21.04 1.71 42.54
C VAL A 35 -20.69 0.47 41.72
N THR A 36 -20.98 -0.73 42.24
CA THR A 36 -20.70 -1.98 41.53
C THR A 36 -21.48 -2.08 40.23
N ASN A 37 -22.78 -1.74 40.23
CA ASN A 37 -23.59 -1.72 39.03
C ASN A 37 -23.11 -0.68 38.01
N PHE A 38 -22.72 0.51 38.47
CA PHE A 38 -22.15 1.55 37.62
C PHE A 38 -20.82 1.11 36.98
N THR A 39 -19.93 0.50 37.76
CA THR A 39 -18.66 -0.03 37.26
C THR A 39 -18.90 -1.15 36.25
N LEU A 40 -19.86 -2.05 36.51
CA LEU A 40 -20.23 -3.13 35.59
C LEU A 40 -20.79 -2.57 34.28
N CYS A 41 -21.75 -1.65 34.34
CA CYS A 41 -22.32 -0.98 33.16
C CYS A 41 -21.23 -0.26 32.35
N SER A 42 -20.27 0.37 33.01
CA SER A 42 -19.16 1.05 32.36
C SER A 42 -18.22 0.06 31.66
N ALA A 43 -17.90 -1.07 32.30
CA ALA A 43 -17.11 -2.14 31.70
C ALA A 43 -17.80 -2.73 30.46
N LEU A 44 -19.13 -2.96 30.52
CA LEU A 44 -19.91 -3.43 29.37
C LEU A 44 -19.88 -2.43 28.21
N LYS A 45 -20.01 -1.13 28.48
CA LYS A 45 -19.88 -0.09 27.45
C LYS A 45 -18.49 -0.08 26.81
N GLN A 46 -17.43 -0.26 27.61
CA GLN A 46 -16.06 -0.34 27.10
C GLN A 46 -15.87 -1.58 26.23
N LEU A 47 -16.40 -2.74 26.63
CA LEU A 47 -16.36 -3.97 25.82
C LEU A 47 -17.14 -3.83 24.51
N ALA A 48 -18.31 -3.19 24.54
CA ALA A 48 -19.08 -2.91 23.33
C ALA A 48 -18.30 -1.99 22.38
N SER A 49 -17.69 -0.93 22.89
CA SER A 49 -16.82 -0.04 22.10
C SER A 49 -15.63 -0.79 21.51
N LEU A 50 -14.99 -1.67 22.28
CA LEU A 50 -13.87 -2.48 21.82
C LEU A 50 -14.31 -3.43 20.69
N SER A 51 -15.48 -4.05 20.82
CA SER A 51 -16.03 -4.93 19.80
C SER A 51 -16.29 -4.20 18.48
N LEU A 52 -16.76 -2.96 18.52
CA LEU A 52 -16.97 -2.15 17.32
C LEU A 52 -15.64 -1.83 16.62
N VAL A 53 -14.64 -1.40 17.39
CA VAL A 53 -13.30 -1.11 16.85
C VAL A 53 -12.66 -2.37 16.26
N ALA A 54 -12.83 -3.52 16.90
CA ALA A 54 -12.33 -4.79 16.37
C ALA A 54 -12.99 -5.16 15.03
N ASP A 55 -14.31 -4.99 14.92
CA ASP A 55 -15.05 -5.23 13.67
C ASP A 55 -14.55 -4.34 12.52
N ASP A 56 -14.31 -3.05 12.79
CA ASP A 56 -13.76 -2.12 11.81
C ASP A 56 -12.36 -2.55 11.33
N ILE A 57 -11.47 -2.95 12.26
CA ILE A 57 -10.13 -3.45 11.92
C ILE A 57 -10.24 -4.70 11.03
N PHE A 58 -11.10 -5.65 11.40
CA PHE A 58 -11.24 -6.89 10.63
C PHE A 58 -11.88 -6.68 9.25
N LYS A 59 -12.78 -5.71 9.11
CA LYS A 59 -13.33 -5.31 7.81
C LYS A 59 -12.25 -4.75 6.90
N GLU A 60 -11.44 -3.81 7.40
CA GLU A 60 -10.36 -3.22 6.61
C GLU A 60 -9.34 -4.29 6.18
N LEU A 61 -8.93 -5.16 7.10
CA LEU A 61 -8.05 -6.30 6.81
C LEU A 61 -8.65 -7.22 5.76
N GLY A 62 -9.95 -7.51 5.86
CA GLY A 62 -10.69 -8.32 4.91
C GLY A 62 -10.65 -7.73 3.50
N ASP A 63 -10.82 -6.41 3.38
CA ASP A 63 -10.81 -5.73 2.09
C ASP A 63 -9.40 -5.65 1.48
N GLN A 64 -8.38 -5.42 2.31
CA GLN A 64 -6.98 -5.52 1.87
C GLN A 64 -6.64 -6.93 1.37
N LEU A 65 -7.11 -7.98 2.07
CA LEU A 65 -6.91 -9.37 1.65
C LEU A 65 -7.61 -9.66 0.32
N LYS A 66 -8.84 -9.18 0.11
CA LYS A 66 -9.55 -9.34 -1.18
C LYS A 66 -8.77 -8.70 -2.32
N LEU A 67 -8.18 -7.53 -2.10
CA LEU A 67 -7.35 -6.85 -3.09
C LEU A 67 -6.09 -7.65 -3.43
N ILE A 68 -5.40 -8.19 -2.42
CA ILE A 68 -4.23 -9.04 -2.60
C ILE A 68 -4.63 -10.32 -3.35
N TYR A 69 -5.72 -10.96 -2.95
CA TYR A 69 -6.23 -12.17 -3.60
C TYR A 69 -6.54 -11.92 -5.09
N GLY A 70 -7.22 -10.82 -5.41
CA GLY A 70 -7.49 -10.43 -6.80
C GLY A 70 -6.23 -10.19 -7.63
N ARG A 71 -5.15 -9.68 -7.02
CA ARG A 71 -3.84 -9.57 -7.68
C ARG A 71 -3.17 -10.93 -7.86
N CYS A 72 -3.22 -11.80 -6.85
CA CYS A 72 -2.69 -13.15 -6.91
C CYS A 72 -3.35 -13.97 -8.02
N GLU A 73 -4.68 -13.92 -8.15
CA GLU A 73 -5.38 -14.62 -9.24
C GLU A 73 -4.97 -14.11 -10.62
N LYS A 74 -4.84 -12.79 -10.81
CA LYS A 74 -4.32 -12.23 -12.07
C LYS A 74 -2.90 -12.72 -12.38
N VAL A 75 -2.04 -12.81 -11.36
CA VAL A 75 -0.67 -13.32 -11.53
C VAL A 75 -0.68 -14.82 -11.86
N LYS A 76 -1.51 -15.61 -11.17
CA LYS A 76 -1.67 -17.04 -11.42
C LYS A 76 -2.09 -17.32 -12.86
N VAL A 77 -3.10 -16.61 -13.38
CA VAL A 77 -3.51 -16.73 -14.80
C VAL A 77 -2.36 -16.38 -15.75
N LYS A 78 -1.62 -15.30 -15.48
CA LYS A 78 -0.44 -14.94 -16.29
C LYS A 78 0.64 -16.00 -16.23
N LEU A 79 0.85 -16.64 -15.08
CA LEU A 79 1.84 -17.69 -14.89
C LEU A 79 1.48 -18.91 -15.73
N VAL A 80 0.22 -19.34 -15.72
CA VAL A 80 -0.26 -20.44 -16.58
C VAL A 80 0.00 -20.13 -18.06
N VAL A 81 -0.42 -18.95 -18.53
CA VAL A 81 -0.19 -18.54 -19.93
C VAL A 81 1.28 -18.47 -20.29
N LEU A 82 2.14 -18.02 -19.37
CA LEU A 82 3.59 -18.00 -19.57
C LEU A 82 4.17 -19.41 -19.58
N GLY A 83 3.71 -20.30 -18.69
CA GLY A 83 4.08 -21.71 -18.65
C GLY A 83 3.82 -22.38 -19.99
N ASP A 84 2.60 -22.26 -20.51
CA ASP A 84 2.23 -22.81 -21.81
C ASP A 84 3.10 -22.27 -22.96
N LYS A 85 3.45 -20.98 -22.90
CA LYS A 85 4.32 -20.35 -23.90
C LYS A 85 5.75 -20.86 -23.82
N VAL A 86 6.28 -21.06 -22.61
CA VAL A 86 7.63 -21.59 -22.38
C VAL A 86 7.70 -23.06 -22.81
N GLU A 87 6.67 -23.85 -22.51
CA GLU A 87 6.63 -25.27 -22.92
C GLU A 87 6.57 -25.42 -24.45
N LYS A 88 5.82 -24.55 -25.13
CA LYS A 88 5.73 -24.53 -26.60
C LYS A 88 6.90 -23.81 -27.27
N PHE A 89 7.84 -23.26 -26.50
CA PHE A 89 8.95 -22.48 -27.04
C PHE A 89 10.02 -23.38 -27.62
N ASP A 90 10.27 -23.25 -28.93
CA ASP A 90 11.35 -23.95 -29.63
C ASP A 90 12.54 -23.01 -29.84
N PRO A 91 13.64 -23.17 -29.09
CA PRO A 91 14.81 -22.29 -29.18
C PRO A 91 15.53 -22.40 -30.53
N LYS A 92 15.36 -23.49 -31.29
CA LYS A 92 16.01 -23.66 -32.60
C LYS A 92 15.31 -22.87 -33.71
N LYS A 93 14.03 -22.52 -33.52
CA LYS A 93 13.23 -21.73 -34.48
C LYS A 93 13.37 -20.23 -34.27
N VAL A 94 13.94 -19.79 -33.15
CA VAL A 94 14.20 -18.37 -32.89
C VAL A 94 15.53 -18.01 -33.53
N PRO A 95 15.55 -17.25 -34.63
CA PRO A 95 16.81 -16.83 -35.22
C PRO A 95 17.55 -15.93 -34.23
N VAL A 96 18.74 -16.37 -33.83
CA VAL A 96 19.69 -15.50 -33.14
C VAL A 96 20.06 -14.43 -34.17
N ARG A 97 19.80 -13.16 -33.86
CA ARG A 97 20.30 -12.04 -34.66
C ARG A 97 21.82 -11.99 -34.52
N SER A 98 22.52 -12.79 -35.32
CA SER A 98 23.97 -12.72 -35.46
C SER A 98 24.29 -11.46 -36.27
N GLY A 99 24.70 -10.41 -35.56
CA GLY A 99 25.52 -9.35 -36.12
C GLY A 99 24.94 -8.59 -37.31
N SER A 100 23.98 -7.72 -37.05
CA SER A 100 24.03 -6.37 -37.62
C SER A 100 23.64 -5.41 -36.51
N ASN A 101 24.28 -4.24 -36.49
CA ASN A 101 24.11 -3.20 -35.49
C ASN A 101 22.74 -2.50 -35.57
N GLU A 102 21.71 -3.21 -36.01
CA GLU A 102 20.34 -2.76 -35.95
C GLU A 102 19.83 -3.00 -34.54
N LEU A 103 20.05 -1.99 -33.69
CA LEU A 103 19.18 -1.74 -32.55
C LEU A 103 17.75 -1.82 -33.05
N SER A 104 17.04 -2.93 -32.80
CA SER A 104 15.60 -2.86 -32.75
C SER A 104 15.31 -1.95 -31.56
N LEU A 105 15.15 -0.65 -31.81
CA LEU A 105 14.67 0.34 -30.86
C LEU A 105 13.20 0.04 -30.54
N THR A 106 12.97 -1.15 -29.99
CA THR A 106 11.67 -1.58 -29.54
C THR A 106 11.29 -0.68 -28.39
N ARG A 107 10.01 -0.35 -28.30
CA ARG A 107 9.45 0.46 -27.22
C ARG A 107 9.89 0.00 -25.83
N GLY A 108 9.98 -1.31 -25.60
CA GLY A 108 10.44 -1.89 -24.32
C GLY A 108 11.87 -1.47 -23.97
N PHE A 109 12.80 -1.59 -24.92
CA PHE A 109 14.18 -1.17 -24.74
C PHE A 109 14.29 0.33 -24.39
N LEU A 110 13.55 1.19 -25.11
CA LEU A 110 13.54 2.64 -24.82
C LEU A 110 13.01 2.96 -23.42
N VAL A 111 11.98 2.23 -22.98
CA VAL A 111 11.41 2.39 -21.63
C VAL A 111 12.39 1.94 -20.54
N ASP A 112 13.10 0.84 -20.75
CA ASP A 112 14.04 0.32 -19.75
C ASP A 112 15.25 1.24 -19.59
N VAL A 113 15.79 1.75 -20.69
CA VAL A 113 16.87 2.76 -20.66
C VAL A 113 16.42 4.03 -19.93
N MET A 114 15.21 4.54 -20.20
CA MET A 114 14.70 5.70 -19.47
C MET A 114 14.54 5.46 -17.96
N LYS A 115 14.13 4.25 -17.55
CA LYS A 115 13.99 3.91 -16.13
C LYS A 115 15.34 3.83 -15.42
N GLN A 116 16.39 3.42 -16.12
CA GLN A 116 17.75 3.33 -15.58
C GLN A 116 18.39 4.69 -15.31
N SER A 117 17.85 5.78 -15.89
CA SER A 117 18.38 7.14 -15.72
C SER A 117 18.27 7.71 -14.30
N GLY A 118 17.36 7.19 -13.47
CA GLY A 118 17.13 7.68 -12.09
C GLY A 118 16.45 9.06 -11.97
N TYR A 119 16.24 9.79 -13.07
CA TYR A 119 15.55 11.09 -13.04
C TYR A 119 14.06 10.95 -12.71
N LYS A 120 13.48 11.96 -12.03
CA LYS A 120 12.04 11.97 -11.70
C LYS A 120 11.20 12.64 -12.80
N ARG A 121 11.72 13.67 -13.46
CA ARG A 121 11.01 14.42 -14.52
C ARG A 121 11.14 13.70 -15.85
N LEU A 122 10.09 13.72 -16.65
CA LEU A 122 10.05 13.05 -17.95
C LEU A 122 11.02 13.68 -18.96
N GLU A 123 11.16 15.00 -18.93
CA GLU A 123 12.03 15.73 -19.84
C GLU A 123 13.51 15.35 -19.63
N ASP A 124 13.94 15.23 -18.37
CA ASP A 124 15.30 14.79 -17.98
C ASP A 124 15.56 13.32 -18.37
N ARG A 125 14.52 12.48 -18.39
CA ARG A 125 14.62 11.09 -18.90
C ARG A 125 14.76 11.05 -20.42
N GLY A 126 14.10 11.97 -21.12
CA GLY A 126 14.17 12.10 -22.57
C GLY A 126 15.54 12.58 -23.06
N THR A 127 16.15 13.54 -22.36
CA THR A 127 17.52 14.00 -22.65
C THR A 127 18.53 12.88 -22.42
N TYR A 128 18.43 12.18 -21.29
CA TYR A 128 19.27 11.00 -21.00
C TYR A 128 19.17 9.93 -22.08
N LEU A 129 17.96 9.57 -22.50
CA LEU A 129 17.75 8.56 -23.54
C LEU A 129 18.40 8.96 -24.87
N ARG A 130 18.30 10.24 -25.23
CA ARG A 130 18.91 10.78 -26.46
C ARG A 130 20.43 10.68 -26.40
N GLU A 131 21.05 11.16 -25.32
CA GLU A 131 22.50 11.07 -25.14
C GLU A 131 23.00 9.63 -25.10
N TYR A 132 22.25 8.73 -24.45
CA TYR A 132 22.58 7.31 -24.37
C TYR A 132 22.60 6.65 -25.75
N LEU A 133 21.62 6.97 -26.59
CA LEU A 133 21.54 6.44 -27.96
C LEU A 133 22.60 7.06 -28.87
N GLU A 134 22.84 8.37 -28.78
CA GLU A 134 23.87 9.08 -29.56
C GLU A 134 25.28 8.57 -29.25
N LYS A 135 25.59 8.29 -27.97
CA LYS A 135 26.88 7.70 -27.54
C LYS A 135 27.07 6.26 -28.01
N ARG A 136 25.98 5.51 -28.18
CA ARG A 136 26.02 4.07 -28.48
C ARG A 136 26.03 3.77 -29.97
N THR A 137 25.50 4.66 -30.81
CA THR A 137 25.31 4.36 -32.23
C THR A 137 26.52 4.66 -33.10
N ASN A 138 27.50 5.48 -32.71
CA ASN A 138 28.69 5.81 -33.54
C ASN A 138 28.36 6.04 -35.04
N CYS A 139 27.17 6.58 -35.34
CA CYS A 139 26.59 6.61 -36.68
C CYS A 139 26.90 7.93 -37.41
N PRO A 140 26.99 7.92 -38.77
CA PRO A 140 27.03 9.14 -39.56
C PRO A 140 25.80 10.01 -39.33
N THR A 141 25.95 11.33 -39.47
CA THR A 141 24.94 12.37 -39.15
C THR A 141 23.57 12.17 -39.81
N GLN A 142 23.47 11.47 -40.95
CA GLN A 142 22.22 11.20 -41.65
C GLN A 142 21.30 10.22 -40.90
N ASN A 143 21.84 9.18 -40.27
CA ASN A 143 21.07 8.21 -39.47
C ASN A 143 20.67 8.76 -38.09
N LEU A 144 21.35 9.82 -37.65
CA LEU A 144 21.09 10.46 -36.35
C LEU A 144 19.76 11.22 -36.34
N ASN A 145 19.36 11.79 -37.49
CA ASN A 145 18.07 12.47 -37.63
C ASN A 145 16.89 11.49 -37.55
N GLU A 146 17.01 10.32 -38.18
CA GLU A 146 16.00 9.26 -38.08
C GLU A 146 15.84 8.75 -36.65
N LEU A 147 16.97 8.52 -35.94
CA LEU A 147 16.95 8.16 -34.53
C LEU A 147 16.29 9.24 -33.66
N ARG A 148 16.57 10.52 -33.93
CA ARG A 148 15.92 11.64 -33.24
C ARG A 148 14.41 11.68 -33.49
N HIS A 149 13.97 11.37 -34.71
CA HIS A 149 12.54 11.26 -35.03
C HIS A 149 11.87 10.11 -34.28
N ILE A 150 12.51 8.94 -34.23
CA ILE A 150 12.01 7.76 -33.50
C ILE A 150 11.88 8.06 -32.00
N VAL A 151 12.92 8.65 -31.40
CA VAL A 151 12.92 9.02 -29.98
C VAL A 151 11.87 10.10 -29.70
N SER A 152 11.75 11.11 -30.57
CA SER A 152 10.76 12.18 -30.42
C SER A 152 9.32 11.63 -30.48
N HIS A 153 9.02 10.80 -31.48
CA HIS A 153 7.71 10.16 -31.62
C HIS A 153 7.40 9.26 -30.42
N PHE A 154 8.39 8.49 -29.95
CA PHE A 154 8.27 7.70 -28.74
C PHE A 154 7.98 8.56 -27.51
N MET A 155 8.71 9.67 -27.30
CA MET A 155 8.51 10.57 -26.17
C MET A 155 7.14 11.23 -26.20
N ALA A 156 6.67 11.66 -27.38
CA ALA A 156 5.33 12.21 -27.55
C ALA A 156 4.24 11.19 -27.18
N GLN A 157 4.30 9.98 -27.75
CA GLN A 157 3.36 8.90 -27.41
C GLN A 157 3.44 8.48 -25.94
N PHE A 158 4.63 8.52 -25.35
CA PHE A 158 4.84 8.16 -23.95
C PHE A 158 4.26 9.24 -23.01
N LYS A 159 4.45 10.53 -23.34
CA LYS A 159 3.92 11.68 -22.62
C LYS A 159 2.40 11.67 -22.57
N THR A 160 1.73 11.55 -23.72
CA THR A 160 0.26 11.45 -23.78
C THR A 160 -0.27 10.28 -22.96
N ARG A 161 0.40 9.12 -23.02
CA ARG A 161 -0.01 7.95 -22.21
C ARG A 161 0.29 8.10 -20.72
N TRP A 162 1.29 8.90 -20.36
CA TRP A 162 1.62 9.19 -18.97
C TRP A 162 0.60 10.17 -18.39
N GLU A 163 0.30 11.24 -19.10
CA GLU A 163 -0.68 12.27 -18.74
C GLU A 163 -2.08 11.66 -18.57
N ASN A 164 -2.55 10.86 -19.53
CA ASN A 164 -3.84 10.16 -19.41
C ASN A 164 -3.89 9.17 -18.23
N ARG A 165 -2.74 8.65 -17.78
CA ARG A 165 -2.67 7.74 -16.62
C ARG A 165 -2.68 8.50 -15.30
N THR A 166 -2.11 9.70 -15.28
CA THR A 166 -2.18 10.61 -14.12
C THR A 166 -3.55 11.26 -13.98
N GLU A 167 -4.23 11.57 -15.08
CA GLU A 167 -5.60 12.11 -15.09
C GLU A 167 -6.61 11.11 -14.49
N HIS A 168 -6.52 9.82 -14.85
CA HIS A 168 -7.34 8.77 -14.23
C HIS A 168 -7.07 8.57 -12.72
N LEU A 169 -5.87 8.91 -12.24
CA LEU A 169 -5.55 8.88 -10.81
C LEU A 169 -6.13 10.08 -10.07
N THR A 170 -6.16 11.27 -10.69
CA THR A 170 -6.81 12.46 -10.12
C THR A 170 -8.33 12.36 -10.15
N ASP A 171 -8.95 11.82 -11.21
CA ASP A 171 -10.41 11.61 -11.26
C ASP A 171 -10.87 10.58 -10.22
N SER A 172 -10.09 9.52 -10.00
CA SER A 172 -10.37 8.52 -8.95
C SER A 172 -10.20 9.09 -7.53
N GLN A 173 -9.38 10.15 -7.37
CA GLN A 173 -9.23 10.87 -6.09
C GLN A 173 -10.28 11.97 -5.90
N GLN A 174 -10.81 12.56 -6.98
CA GLN A 174 -11.87 13.57 -6.92
C GLN A 174 -13.25 12.95 -6.65
N ILE A 175 -13.50 11.73 -7.15
CA ILE A 175 -14.76 11.00 -6.89
C ILE A 175 -14.89 10.55 -5.42
N MET A 176 -13.78 10.41 -4.67
CA MET A 176 -13.82 10.13 -3.23
C MET A 176 -14.01 11.37 -2.34
N MET A 177 -14.03 12.59 -2.90
CA MET A 177 -14.17 13.85 -2.15
C MET A 177 -15.48 14.59 -2.48
N SER A 178 -16.43 13.94 -3.18
CA SER A 178 -17.74 14.51 -3.54
C SER A 178 -18.92 13.58 -3.25
N GLY A 179 -18.75 12.63 -2.33
CA GLY A 179 -19.80 11.80 -1.76
C GLY A 179 -19.90 11.98 -0.27
#